data_AF-A0A966J6N0-F1
#
_entry.id   AF-A0A966J6N0-F1
#
_cell.length_a   1.000
_cell.length_b   1.000
_cell.length_c   1.000
_cell.angle_alpha   90.00
_cell.angle_beta   90.00
_cell.angle_gamma   90.00
#
_symmetry.space_group_name_H-M   'P 1'
#
loop_
_entity.id
_entity.type
_entity.pdbx_description
1 polymer ?
#
loop_
_entity_poly.entity_id
_entity_poly.type
_entity_poly.pdbx_seq_one_letter_code
_entity_poly.pdbx_strand_id
1 'polypeptide(L)'
;MALHACAPRVTADDGTLHLRVDGVEVASTAIPPLAPFASTRLTVPFVATRGDRVALVQAVAVMASDAEGRNDTLTVAMEVGDRPSAVFVSTAPDIDVREVLTVLRGALDVPTRAYLRVAPTVWRVEGSLAPVSEADVKARAATAGLLIVHGDTTWRAQAGNGAAAARAL
;
A
#
# COMPACT_ATOMS: atom_id res chain seq x y z
N MET A 1 -27.64 25.55 -51.94
CA MET A 1 -27.70 24.28 -51.18
C MET A 1 -26.28 23.97 -50.73
N ALA A 2 -25.88 24.48 -49.56
CA ALA A 2 -24.51 24.36 -49.07
C ALA A 2 -24.43 23.15 -48.14
N LEU A 3 -23.64 22.15 -48.52
CA LEU A 3 -23.28 21.03 -47.67
C LEU A 3 -22.32 21.54 -46.59
N HIS A 4 -22.85 21.67 -45.37
CA HIS A 4 -22.04 21.87 -44.17
C HIS A 4 -21.31 20.55 -43.89
N ALA A 5 -20.02 20.48 -44.23
CA ALA A 5 -19.18 19.37 -43.83
C ALA A 5 -18.95 19.47 -42.31
N CYS A 6 -19.68 18.66 -41.54
CA CYS A 6 -19.37 18.40 -40.15
C CYS A 6 -18.11 17.52 -40.14
N ALA A 7 -16.94 18.12 -39.92
CA ALA A 7 -15.74 17.35 -39.60
C ALA A 7 -15.99 16.62 -38.27
N PRO A 8 -15.71 15.31 -38.17
CA PRO A 8 -15.77 14.65 -36.87
C PRO A 8 -14.74 15.32 -35.96
N ARG A 9 -15.17 15.81 -34.79
CA ARG A 9 -14.23 16.15 -33.71
C ARG A 9 -13.55 14.84 -33.33
N VAL A 10 -12.26 14.71 -33.66
CA VAL A 10 -11.48 13.50 -33.36
C VAL A 10 -10.64 13.66 -32.08
N THR A 11 -10.90 14.70 -31.30
CA THR A 11 -10.27 14.94 -29.98
C THR A 11 -11.31 14.67 -28.89
N ALA A 12 -10.93 13.92 -27.85
CA ALA A 12 -11.75 13.82 -26.65
C ALA A 12 -11.83 15.22 -26.00
N ASP A 13 -13.04 15.69 -25.69
CA ASP A 13 -13.24 16.96 -24.98
C ASP A 13 -12.69 16.88 -23.54
N ASP A 14 -12.62 18.02 -22.85
CA ASP A 14 -12.22 18.08 -21.44
C ASP A 14 -13.08 17.13 -20.60
N GLY A 15 -12.41 16.33 -19.77
CA GLY A 15 -13.03 15.34 -18.90
C GLY A 15 -12.66 15.53 -17.45
N THR A 16 -13.38 14.85 -16.56
CA THR A 16 -12.99 14.74 -15.15
C THR A 16 -12.85 13.27 -14.76
N LEU A 17 -11.73 12.94 -14.13
CA LEU A 17 -11.52 11.65 -13.48
C LEU A 17 -11.88 11.79 -12.01
N HIS A 18 -12.87 11.03 -11.56
CA HIS A 18 -13.24 10.92 -10.15
C HIS A 18 -12.65 9.63 -9.58
N LEU A 19 -11.97 9.74 -8.45
CA LEU A 19 -11.48 8.61 -7.69
C LEU A 19 -12.40 8.36 -6.51
N ARG A 20 -12.94 7.14 -6.41
CA ARG A 20 -13.81 6.72 -5.31
C ARG A 20 -13.21 5.56 -4.55
N VAL A 21 -13.42 5.53 -3.24
CA VAL A 21 -13.10 4.42 -2.36
C VAL A 21 -14.39 4.00 -1.66
N ASP A 22 -14.80 2.75 -1.82
CA ASP A 22 -16.06 2.21 -1.30
C ASP A 22 -17.29 3.06 -1.67
N GLY A 23 -17.29 3.60 -2.89
CA GLY A 23 -18.35 4.47 -3.40
C GLY A 23 -18.27 5.93 -2.94
N VAL A 24 -17.35 6.29 -2.05
CA VAL A 24 -17.13 7.68 -1.60
C VAL A 24 -16.06 8.33 -2.45
N GLU A 25 -16.33 9.52 -3.00
CA GLU A 25 -15.33 10.29 -3.73
C GLU A 25 -14.22 10.80 -2.80
N VAL A 26 -12.97 10.48 -3.13
CA VAL A 26 -11.78 10.84 -2.34
C VAL A 26 -10.88 11.84 -3.05
N ALA A 27 -10.97 11.93 -4.38
CA ALA A 27 -10.21 12.89 -5.17
C ALA A 27 -10.83 13.03 -6.57
N SER A 28 -10.51 14.14 -7.24
CA SER A 28 -10.81 14.32 -8.66
C SER A 28 -9.69 15.09 -9.37
N THR A 29 -9.54 14.87 -10.67
CA THR A 29 -8.58 15.58 -11.52
C THR A 29 -9.12 15.78 -12.92
N ALA A 30 -8.71 16.85 -13.59
CA ALA A 30 -9.04 17.04 -14.99
C ALA A 30 -8.30 16.02 -15.88
N ILE A 31 -9.01 15.51 -16.87
CA ILE A 31 -8.44 14.73 -17.98
C ILE A 31 -8.16 15.73 -19.10
N PRO A 32 -6.88 15.94 -19.47
CA PRO A 32 -6.55 16.85 -20.56
C PRO A 32 -7.08 16.30 -21.89
N PRO A 33 -7.41 17.17 -22.86
CA PRO A 33 -7.87 16.73 -24.17
C PRO A 33 -6.78 15.91 -24.85
N LEU A 34 -7.18 14.79 -25.46
CA LEU A 34 -6.26 13.87 -26.12
C LEU A 34 -6.52 13.85 -27.63
N ALA A 35 -5.43 13.78 -28.38
CA ALA A 35 -5.47 13.46 -29.79
C ALA A 35 -6.04 12.03 -30.01
N PRO A 36 -6.58 11.72 -31.18
CA PRO A 36 -7.08 10.39 -31.49
C PRO A 36 -6.01 9.32 -31.24
N PHE A 37 -6.40 8.21 -30.59
CA PHE A 37 -5.52 7.10 -30.24
C PHE A 37 -4.35 7.45 -29.30
N ALA A 38 -4.32 8.67 -28.74
CA ALA A 38 -3.33 9.03 -27.74
C ALA A 38 -3.73 8.49 -26.36
N SER A 39 -2.72 8.22 -25.54
CA SER A 39 -2.88 7.83 -24.13
C SER A 39 -2.21 8.85 -23.23
N THR A 40 -2.80 9.09 -22.07
CA THR A 40 -2.16 9.86 -20.99
C THR A 40 -2.11 9.05 -19.71
N ARG A 41 -1.23 9.43 -18.79
CA ARG A 41 -1.16 8.88 -17.43
C ARG A 41 -1.44 10.00 -16.45
N LEU A 42 -2.43 9.77 -15.58
CA LEU A 42 -2.77 10.66 -14.49
C LEU A 42 -2.36 10.01 -13.17
N THR A 43 -1.75 10.80 -12.29
CA THR A 43 -1.40 10.38 -10.92
C THR A 43 -2.22 11.20 -9.95
N VAL A 44 -3.08 10.54 -9.18
CA VAL A 44 -3.97 11.19 -8.21
C VAL A 44 -3.59 10.71 -6.81
N PRO A 45 -2.96 11.55 -5.98
CA PRO A 45 -2.69 11.19 -4.59
C PRO A 45 -4.00 11.22 -3.79
N PHE A 46 -4.20 10.22 -2.94
CA PHE A 46 -5.29 10.19 -1.98
C PHE A 46 -4.82 9.56 -0.67
N VAL A 47 -5.56 9.83 0.41
CA VAL A 47 -5.30 9.21 1.71
C VAL A 47 -6.30 8.07 1.89
N ALA A 48 -5.80 6.84 1.94
CA ALA A 48 -6.63 5.69 2.27
C ALA A 48 -7.02 5.73 3.76
N THR A 49 -8.31 5.53 4.06
CA THR A 49 -8.78 5.34 5.43
C THR A 49 -8.12 4.09 5.99
N ARG A 50 -7.45 4.22 7.13
CA ARG A 50 -6.87 3.11 7.88
C ARG A 50 -7.95 2.09 8.24
N GLY A 51 -7.59 0.82 8.21
CA GLY A 51 -8.46 -0.31 8.52
C GLY A 51 -7.74 -1.64 8.27
N ASP A 52 -8.38 -2.73 8.66
CA ASP A 52 -8.05 -4.08 8.23
C ASP A 52 -9.20 -4.59 7.35
N ARG A 53 -9.16 -4.24 6.06
CA ARG A 53 -10.27 -4.43 5.13
C ARG A 53 -9.82 -4.45 3.67
N VAL A 54 -10.63 -5.10 2.84
CA VAL A 54 -10.59 -4.91 1.38
C VAL A 54 -11.43 -3.68 1.05
N ALA A 55 -10.83 -2.68 0.41
CA ALA A 55 -11.49 -1.49 -0.10
C ALA A 55 -11.62 -1.55 -1.62
N LEU A 56 -12.75 -1.11 -2.18
CA LEU A 56 -12.93 -1.00 -3.62
C LEU A 56 -12.51 0.39 -4.09
N VAL A 57 -11.47 0.44 -4.92
CA VAL A 57 -11.01 1.68 -5.55
C VAL A 57 -11.59 1.75 -6.96
N GLN A 58 -12.29 2.83 -7.26
CA GLN A 58 -12.90 3.05 -8.57
C GLN A 58 -12.38 4.34 -9.18
N ALA A 59 -11.91 4.25 -10.42
CA ALA A 59 -11.61 5.39 -11.27
C ALA A 59 -12.76 5.56 -12.27
N VAL A 60 -13.51 6.65 -12.15
CA VAL A 60 -14.69 6.95 -12.97
C VAL A 60 -14.34 8.15 -13.85
N ALA A 61 -14.23 7.93 -15.16
CA ALA A 61 -14.10 9.03 -16.11
C ALA A 61 -15.49 9.59 -16.44
N VAL A 62 -15.58 10.92 -16.52
CA VAL A 62 -16.79 11.62 -16.95
C VAL A 62 -16.39 12.57 -18.06
N MET A 63 -16.87 12.30 -19.27
CA MET A 63 -16.64 13.13 -20.45
C MET A 63 -17.97 13.68 -20.94
N ALA A 64 -18.03 14.97 -21.28
CA ALA A 64 -19.28 15.60 -21.73
C ALA A 64 -19.80 15.02 -23.07
N SER A 65 -18.90 14.47 -23.89
CA SER A 65 -19.19 13.86 -25.19
C SER A 65 -19.32 12.34 -25.14
N ASP A 66 -19.18 11.70 -23.98
CA ASP A 66 -19.38 10.25 -23.88
C ASP A 66 -20.87 9.90 -23.83
N ALA A 67 -21.24 8.91 -24.65
CA ALA A 67 -22.62 8.46 -24.83
C ALA A 67 -22.96 7.22 -23.97
N GLU A 68 -21.97 6.55 -23.36
CA GLU A 68 -22.17 5.29 -22.65
C GLU A 68 -21.37 5.24 -21.34
N GLY A 69 -21.59 6.21 -20.45
CA GLY A 69 -20.79 6.38 -19.22
C GLY A 69 -20.80 5.20 -18.24
N ARG A 70 -21.58 4.13 -18.49
CA ARG A 70 -21.52 2.89 -17.69
C ARG A 70 -20.20 2.12 -17.86
N ASN A 71 -19.46 2.33 -18.95
CA ASN A 71 -18.22 1.61 -19.23
C ASN A 71 -16.96 2.40 -18.83
N ASP A 72 -17.12 3.64 -18.35
CA ASP A 72 -16.03 4.55 -17.99
C ASP A 72 -15.49 4.35 -16.56
N THR A 73 -15.74 3.17 -15.98
CA THR A 73 -15.32 2.84 -14.62
C THR A 73 -14.34 1.68 -14.58
N LEU A 74 -13.13 1.93 -14.08
CA LEU A 74 -12.18 0.89 -13.69
C LEU A 74 -12.30 0.63 -12.18
N THR A 75 -12.50 -0.63 -11.79
CA THR A 75 -12.58 -1.04 -10.37
C THR A 75 -11.42 -1.98 -10.02
N VAL A 76 -10.77 -1.72 -8.89
CA VAL A 76 -9.69 -2.54 -8.33
C VAL A 76 -9.95 -2.77 -6.84
N ALA A 77 -9.70 -3.98 -6.36
CA ALA A 77 -9.67 -4.28 -4.92
C ALA A 77 -8.30 -3.91 -4.33
N MET A 78 -8.31 -3.15 -3.23
CA MET A 78 -7.12 -2.76 -2.49
C MET A 78 -7.22 -3.30 -1.07
N GLU A 79 -6.26 -4.13 -0.66
CA GLU A 79 -6.14 -4.55 0.73
C GLU A 79 -5.52 -3.42 1.56
N VAL A 80 -6.26 -2.96 2.57
CA VAL A 80 -5.80 -2.00 3.55
C VAL A 80 -5.56 -2.75 4.84
N GLY A 81 -4.31 -2.79 5.29
CA GLY A 81 -3.92 -3.38 6.56
C GLY A 81 -3.61 -2.32 7.62
N ASP A 82 -4.18 -2.48 8.82
CA ASP A 82 -3.96 -1.57 9.96
C ASP A 82 -2.61 -1.81 10.64
N ARG A 83 -1.99 -2.95 10.34
CA ARG A 83 -0.78 -3.44 11.01
C ARG A 83 0.13 -4.10 9.98
N PRO A 84 1.47 -4.04 10.15
CA PRO A 84 2.34 -4.90 9.38
C PRO A 84 1.94 -6.36 9.61
N SER A 85 1.73 -7.12 8.53
CA SER A 85 1.33 -8.54 8.62
C SER A 85 2.39 -9.34 9.38
N ALA A 86 3.68 -8.99 9.18
CA ALA A 86 4.79 -9.50 9.97
C ALA A 86 5.69 -8.36 10.48
N VAL A 87 6.12 -8.49 11.73
CA VAL A 87 7.19 -7.69 12.33
C VAL A 87 8.39 -8.59 12.58
N PHE A 88 9.52 -8.23 12.00
CA PHE A 88 10.80 -8.88 12.25
C PHE A 88 11.65 -8.00 13.16
N VAL A 89 12.19 -8.55 14.25
CA VAL A 89 13.07 -7.81 15.15
C VAL A 89 14.37 -8.58 15.30
N SER A 90 15.49 -7.96 14.94
CA SER A 90 16.82 -8.53 15.17
C SER A 90 17.62 -7.71 16.14
N THR A 91 18.17 -8.36 17.17
CA THR A 91 19.19 -7.74 18.04
C THR A 91 20.62 -8.10 17.68
N ALA A 92 20.80 -9.00 16.71
CA ALA A 92 22.08 -9.38 16.13
C ALA A 92 21.95 -9.33 14.60
N PRO A 93 21.91 -8.14 13.98
CA PRO A 93 21.74 -8.02 12.54
C PRO A 93 22.99 -8.50 11.79
N ASP A 94 22.82 -9.51 10.94
CA ASP A 94 23.86 -10.13 10.11
C ASP A 94 23.33 -10.42 8.69
N ILE A 95 24.03 -11.28 7.96
CA ILE A 95 23.65 -11.66 6.59
C ILE A 95 22.35 -12.49 6.58
N ASP A 96 22.13 -13.33 7.58
CA ASP A 96 20.96 -14.21 7.68
C ASP A 96 19.66 -13.39 7.77
N VAL A 97 19.70 -12.27 8.49
CA VAL A 97 18.58 -11.32 8.53
C VAL A 97 18.19 -10.84 7.13
N ARG A 98 19.18 -10.55 6.26
CA ARG A 98 18.90 -10.07 4.91
C ARG A 98 18.29 -11.16 4.04
N GLU A 99 18.78 -12.39 4.18
CA GLU A 99 18.25 -13.53 3.43
C GLU A 99 16.81 -13.85 3.87
N VAL A 100 16.55 -13.91 5.18
CA VAL A 100 15.21 -14.14 5.72
C VAL A 100 14.23 -13.06 5.23
N LEU A 101 14.62 -11.79 5.26
CA LEU A 101 13.76 -10.70 4.76
C LEU A 101 13.54 -10.78 3.25
N THR A 102 14.52 -11.24 2.49
CA THR A 102 14.40 -11.48 1.04
C THR A 102 13.40 -12.60 0.77
N VAL A 103 13.44 -13.68 1.54
CA VAL A 103 12.49 -14.80 1.42
C VAL A 103 11.08 -14.38 1.84
N LEU A 104 10.95 -13.73 3.00
CA LEU A 104 9.65 -13.29 3.51
C LEU A 104 8.94 -12.34 2.55
N ARG A 105 9.64 -11.33 2.03
CA ARG A 105 9.05 -10.30 1.16
C ARG A 105 8.99 -10.71 -0.31
N GLY A 106 9.90 -11.57 -0.76
CA GLY A 106 9.98 -11.96 -2.17
C GLY A 106 9.24 -13.25 -2.45
N ALA A 107 9.63 -14.35 -1.78
CA ALA A 107 9.10 -15.68 -2.08
C ALA A 107 7.73 -15.94 -1.44
N LEU A 108 7.51 -15.42 -0.23
CA LEU A 108 6.28 -15.65 0.52
C LEU A 108 5.28 -14.48 0.43
N ASP A 109 5.67 -13.39 -0.23
CA ASP A 109 4.89 -12.16 -0.35
C ASP A 109 4.26 -11.71 0.98
N VAL A 110 5.04 -11.78 2.07
CA VAL A 110 4.61 -11.37 3.41
C VAL A 110 5.06 -9.92 3.65
N PRO A 111 4.13 -8.95 3.78
CA PRO A 111 4.44 -7.55 4.11
C PRO A 111 5.16 -7.39 5.47
N THR A 112 6.49 -7.52 5.45
CA THR A 112 7.31 -7.58 6.67
C THR A 112 7.99 -6.24 6.97
N ARG A 113 7.69 -5.64 8.12
CA ARG A 113 8.47 -4.53 8.68
C ARG A 113 9.57 -5.07 9.59
N ALA A 114 10.80 -4.61 9.40
CA ALA A 114 11.95 -5.08 10.16
C ALA A 114 12.61 -3.97 10.98
N TYR A 115 13.01 -4.31 12.20
CA TYR A 115 13.69 -3.42 13.14
C TYR A 115 15.00 -4.07 13.60
N LEU A 116 16.09 -3.31 13.50
CA LEU A 116 17.44 -3.80 13.77
C LEU A 116 18.03 -3.02 14.95
N ARG A 117 18.50 -3.73 15.97
CA ARG A 117 19.36 -3.14 17.00
C ARG A 117 20.80 -3.27 16.52
N VAL A 118 21.37 -2.14 16.09
CA VAL A 118 22.72 -2.09 15.50
C VAL A 118 23.81 -1.85 16.54
N ALA A 119 23.44 -1.35 17.72
CA ALA A 119 24.30 -1.20 18.89
C ALA A 119 23.40 -1.23 20.15
N PRO A 120 23.97 -1.35 21.38
CA PRO A 120 23.17 -1.23 22.60
C PRO A 120 22.31 0.04 22.57
N THR A 121 20.99 -0.09 22.77
CA THR A 121 19.98 0.99 22.72
C THR A 121 19.77 1.69 21.36
N VAL A 122 20.54 1.35 20.32
CA VAL A 122 20.44 1.98 19.00
C VAL A 122 19.61 1.11 18.06
N TRP A 123 18.40 1.57 17.76
CA TRP A 123 17.45 0.88 16.89
C TRP A 123 17.27 1.61 15.56
N ARG A 124 17.09 0.81 14.50
CA ARG A 124 16.97 1.29 13.12
C ARG A 124 15.85 0.56 12.40
N VAL A 125 15.13 1.27 11.55
CA VAL A 125 14.22 0.66 10.58
C VAL A 125 15.05 0.04 9.46
N GLU A 126 14.82 -1.23 9.16
CA GLU A 126 15.51 -1.91 8.06
C GLU A 126 15.14 -1.27 6.70
N GLY A 127 16.08 -1.27 5.75
CA GLY A 127 15.97 -0.55 4.48
C GLY A 127 16.38 0.92 4.60
N SER A 128 15.65 1.74 5.36
CA SER A 128 15.93 3.19 5.45
C SER A 128 17.04 3.55 6.43
N LEU A 129 17.30 2.68 7.41
CA LEU A 129 18.19 2.94 8.55
C LEU A 129 17.80 4.21 9.33
N ALA A 130 16.54 4.64 9.23
CA ALA A 130 16.03 5.72 10.04
C ALA A 130 16.06 5.33 11.52
N PRO A 131 16.39 6.25 12.44
CA PRO A 131 16.31 5.97 13.87
C PRO A 131 14.85 5.67 14.27
N VAL A 132 14.67 4.74 15.20
CA VAL A 132 13.37 4.39 15.79
C VAL A 132 13.57 4.17 17.29
N SER A 133 12.57 4.51 18.12
CA SER A 133 12.69 4.27 19.56
C SER A 133 12.43 2.80 19.91
N GLU A 134 13.04 2.30 20.98
CA GLU A 134 12.73 0.95 21.48
C GLU A 134 11.27 0.81 21.90
N ALA A 135 10.65 1.89 22.40
CA ALA A 135 9.23 1.93 22.74
C ALA A 135 8.35 1.69 21.51
N ASP A 136 8.69 2.29 20.37
CA ASP A 136 7.98 2.06 19.12
C ASP A 136 8.18 0.62 18.62
N VAL A 137 9.40 0.07 18.71
CA VAL A 137 9.66 -1.33 18.36
C VAL A 137 8.81 -2.27 19.20
N LYS A 138 8.73 -2.05 20.52
CA LYS A 138 7.87 -2.81 21.44
C LYS A 138 6.39 -2.68 21.06
N ALA A 139 5.90 -1.47 20.80
CA ALA A 139 4.52 -1.23 20.42
C ALA A 139 4.15 -1.96 19.12
N ARG A 140 5.04 -1.91 18.12
CA ARG A 140 4.85 -2.59 16.83
C ARG A 140 4.85 -4.10 17.00
N ALA A 141 5.83 -4.63 17.72
CA ALA A 141 5.93 -6.06 18.02
C ALA A 141 4.72 -6.59 18.78
N ALA A 142 4.18 -5.83 19.74
CA ALA A 142 3.00 -6.22 20.51
C ALA A 142 1.72 -6.32 19.66
N THR A 143 1.67 -5.59 18.55
CA THR A 143 0.50 -5.56 17.65
C THR A 143 0.69 -6.40 16.39
N ALA A 144 1.83 -7.06 16.20
CA ALA A 144 2.14 -7.80 14.98
C ALA A 144 1.21 -9.01 14.82
N GLY A 145 0.71 -9.24 13.59
CA GLY A 145 -0.02 -10.48 13.26
C GLY A 145 0.92 -11.71 13.33
N LEU A 146 2.17 -11.52 12.91
CA LEU A 146 3.28 -12.45 13.10
C LEU A 146 4.49 -11.68 13.64
N LEU A 147 5.04 -12.11 14.78
CA LEU A 147 6.30 -11.58 15.32
C LEU A 147 7.42 -12.59 15.11
N ILE A 148 8.45 -12.19 14.40
CA ILE A 148 9.68 -12.96 14.17
C ILE A 148 10.79 -12.27 14.97
N VAL A 149 11.48 -13.03 15.83
CA VAL A 149 12.57 -12.49 16.64
C VAL A 149 13.86 -13.23 16.32
N HIS A 150 14.92 -12.47 16.07
CA HIS A 150 16.27 -12.96 15.82
C HIS A 150 17.24 -12.36 16.86
N GLY A 151 18.10 -13.20 17.44
CA GLY A 151 18.97 -12.80 18.54
C GLY A 151 18.28 -12.84 19.91
N ASP A 152 18.61 -11.88 20.77
CA ASP A 152 18.09 -11.80 22.13
C ASP A 152 16.64 -11.29 22.18
N THR A 153 15.91 -11.75 23.19
CA THR A 153 14.50 -11.39 23.45
C THR A 153 14.34 -10.47 24.65
N THR A 154 15.44 -10.02 25.26
CA THR A 154 15.43 -9.26 26.52
C THR A 154 14.83 -7.87 26.38
N TRP A 155 14.85 -7.33 25.16
CA TRP A 155 14.17 -6.08 24.81
C TRP A 155 12.65 -6.21 24.84
N ARG A 156 12.06 -7.42 24.84
CA ARG A 156 10.61 -7.61 24.87
C ARG A 156 10.13 -7.73 26.31
N ALA A 157 9.01 -7.08 26.63
CA ALA A 157 8.31 -7.38 27.87
C ALA A 157 7.89 -8.86 27.85
N GLN A 158 8.15 -9.60 28.94
CA GLN A 158 7.66 -10.97 29.07
C GLN A 158 6.13 -10.97 28.92
N ALA A 159 5.63 -11.68 27.91
CA ALA A 159 4.22 -11.97 27.84
C ALA A 159 3.90 -12.86 29.05
N GLY A 160 3.03 -12.40 29.95
CA GLY A 160 2.41 -13.30 30.93
C GLY A 160 1.83 -14.49 30.18
N ASN A 161 2.16 -15.70 30.63
CA ASN A 161 1.83 -17.01 30.02
C ASN A 161 0.46 -17.00 29.31
N GLY A 162 0.45 -16.85 27.98
CA GLY A 162 -0.81 -16.76 27.24
C GLY A 162 -0.74 -16.82 25.70
N ALA A 163 0.45 -17.00 25.10
CA ALA A 163 0.55 -17.22 23.66
C ALA A 163 1.10 -18.62 23.41
N ALA A 164 0.22 -19.53 22.99
CA ALA A 164 0.58 -20.88 22.59
C ALA A 164 1.65 -20.83 21.49
N ALA A 165 2.84 -21.32 21.80
CA ALA A 165 3.85 -21.60 20.79
C ALA A 165 3.32 -22.73 19.91
N ALA A 166 2.92 -22.42 18.68
CA ALA A 166 2.61 -23.41 17.68
C ALA A 166 3.90 -24.21 17.40
N ARG A 167 3.89 -25.48 17.82
CA ARG A 167 4.96 -26.44 17.55
C ARG A 167 4.61 -27.11 16.21
N ALA A 168 5.44 -26.93 15.19
CA ALA A 168 5.32 -27.67 13.95
C ALA A 168 5.59 -29.16 14.20
N LEU A 169 4.75 -30.02 13.62
CA LEU A 169 4.91 -31.48 13.55
C LEU A 169 6.03 -31.86 12.58
#